data_AF-A0AAV2VPT2-F1
#
_entry.id   AF-A0AAV2VPT2-F1
#
_cell.length_a   1.000
_cell.length_b   1.000
_cell.length_c   1.000
_cell.angle_alpha   90.00
_cell.angle_beta   90.00
_cell.angle_gamma   90.00
#
_symmetry.space_group_name_H-M   'P 1'
#
loop_
_entity.id
_entity.type
_entity.pdbx_description
1 polymer ?
#
loop_
_entity_poly.entity_id
_entity_poly.type
_entity_poly.pdbx_seq_one_letter_code
_entity_poly.pdbx_strand_id
1 'polypeptide(L)'
;MRNYIPYGLCTDYDELFDRVSEGEVIVAFVNASGFSSPPDILYSVCKISLAHGQILGEVSGTRYLEVSQDDVDTYNASERKENGTLKSLFIRDCQRLMLGWIKPKKEA
;
A
#
# COMPACT_ATOMS: atom_id res chain seq x y z
N MET A 1 12.98 1.40 20.75
CA MET A 1 12.96 -0.06 20.47
C MET A 1 12.85 -0.24 18.96
N ARG A 2 13.75 -1.01 18.33
CA ARG A 2 13.55 -1.45 16.94
C ARG A 2 12.55 -2.60 16.98
N ASN A 3 11.34 -2.39 16.46
CA ASN A 3 10.40 -3.47 16.21
C ASN A 3 11.02 -4.37 15.13
N TYR A 4 11.64 -5.48 15.57
CA TYR A 4 12.16 -6.50 14.68
C TYR A 4 10.95 -7.28 14.16
N ILE A 5 10.53 -7.04 12.91
CA ILE A 5 9.43 -7.80 12.30
C ILE A 5 9.91 -9.24 12.11
N PRO A 6 9.32 -10.25 12.77
CA PRO A 6 9.85 -11.61 12.78
C PRO A 6 9.39 -12.49 11.61
N TYR A 7 8.80 -11.90 10.55
CA TYR A 7 8.24 -12.64 9.43
C TYR A 7 8.76 -12.10 8.09
N GLY A 8 9.00 -12.99 7.12
CA GLY A 8 9.30 -12.61 5.75
C GLY A 8 8.05 -12.00 5.11
N LEU A 9 7.97 -10.67 5.13
CA LEU A 9 6.88 -9.94 4.49
C LEU A 9 6.94 -10.13 2.98
N CYS A 10 5.78 -10.30 2.36
CA CYS A 10 5.66 -10.36 0.92
C CYS A 10 5.69 -8.93 0.35
N THR A 11 6.36 -8.79 -0.80
CA THR A 11 6.44 -7.54 -1.58
C THR A 11 5.95 -7.76 -3.01
N ASP A 12 5.19 -8.83 -3.25
CA ASP A 12 4.47 -9.03 -4.51
C ASP A 12 3.25 -8.10 -4.49
N TYR A 13 3.44 -6.90 -5.04
CA TYR A 13 2.41 -5.86 -5.07
C TYR A 13 1.37 -6.09 -6.16
N ASP A 14 1.71 -6.89 -7.17
CA ASP A 14 0.75 -7.33 -8.17
C ASP A 14 -0.30 -8.23 -7.51
N GLU A 15 0.12 -9.27 -6.79
CA GLU A 15 -0.80 -10.13 -6.04
C GLU A 15 -1.57 -9.35 -4.97
N LEU A 16 -0.90 -8.42 -4.27
CA LEU A 16 -1.56 -7.59 -3.27
C LEU A 16 -2.68 -6.75 -3.88
N PHE A 17 -2.42 -6.13 -5.04
CA PHE A 17 -3.43 -5.33 -5.75
C PHE A 17 -4.61 -6.20 -6.16
N ASP A 18 -4.35 -7.37 -6.72
CA ASP A 18 -5.40 -8.27 -7.20
C ASP A 18 -6.31 -8.71 -6.04
N ARG A 19 -5.73 -9.12 -4.90
CA ARG A 19 -6.48 -9.49 -3.68
C ARG A 19 -7.33 -8.34 -3.12
N VAL A 20 -6.75 -7.15 -3.01
CA VAL A 20 -7.48 -5.98 -2.50
C VAL A 20 -8.61 -5.59 -3.46
N SER A 21 -8.38 -5.72 -4.77
CA SER A 21 -9.39 -5.48 -5.81
C SER A 21 -10.53 -6.51 -5.77
N GLU A 22 -10.26 -7.73 -5.33
CA GLU A 22 -11.27 -8.76 -5.04
C GLU A 22 -12.04 -8.50 -3.73
N GLY A 23 -11.70 -7.43 -3.00
CA GLY A 23 -12.36 -7.02 -1.77
C GLY A 23 -11.73 -7.60 -0.50
N GLU A 24 -10.58 -8.25 -0.59
CA GLU A 24 -9.86 -8.73 0.59
C GLU A 24 -9.34 -7.54 1.43
N VAL A 25 -9.41 -7.72 2.75
CA VAL A 25 -8.77 -6.81 3.71
C VAL A 25 -7.43 -7.40 4.10
N ILE A 26 -6.34 -6.71 3.76
CA ILE A 26 -4.98 -7.20 3.97
C ILE A 26 -4.31 -6.48 5.13
N VAL A 27 -3.64 -7.25 5.99
CA VAL A 27 -2.76 -6.71 7.03
C VAL A 27 -1.34 -6.59 6.46
N ALA A 28 -0.83 -5.37 6.50
CA ALA A 28 0.49 -4.99 6.02
C ALA A 28 1.28 -4.25 7.10
N PHE A 29 2.54 -3.96 6.80
CA PHE A 29 3.44 -3.17 7.61
C PHE A 29 4.08 -2.12 6.71
N VAL A 30 4.06 -0.87 7.14
CA VAL A 30 4.68 0.24 6.43
C VAL A 30 5.96 0.67 7.14
N ASN A 31 6.95 1.07 6.34
CA ASN A 31 8.17 1.71 6.82
C ASN A 31 8.37 3.03 6.07
N ALA A 32 7.72 4.08 6.57
CA ALA A 32 7.73 5.40 5.95
C ALA A 32 8.87 6.29 6.47
N SER A 33 10.00 5.71 6.90
CA SER A 33 11.13 6.45 7.50
C SER A 33 11.73 7.54 6.59
N GLY A 34 11.41 7.53 5.29
CA GLY A 34 11.85 8.53 4.31
C GLY A 34 10.87 9.67 4.00
N PHE A 35 9.63 9.65 4.51
CA PHE A 35 8.52 10.51 4.03
C PHE A 35 8.14 11.68 4.93
N SER A 36 9.10 12.17 5.73
CA SER A 36 8.99 13.31 6.66
C SER A 36 8.23 13.03 7.97
N SER A 37 8.70 13.70 9.03
CA SER A 37 8.24 13.57 10.43
C SER A 37 6.72 13.48 10.57
N PRO A 38 6.20 12.63 11.48
CA PRO A 38 6.88 12.20 12.70
C PRO A 38 7.71 10.92 12.54
N PRO A 39 8.75 10.75 13.39
CA PRO A 39 9.72 9.64 13.35
C PRO A 39 9.15 8.24 13.65
N ASP A 40 7.82 8.07 13.70
CA ASP A 40 7.18 6.96 14.42
C ASP A 40 6.58 5.86 13.53
N ILE A 41 6.64 5.97 12.21
CA ILE A 41 6.13 4.93 11.30
C ILE A 41 7.26 3.99 10.89
N LEU A 42 7.99 3.52 11.89
CA LEU A 42 8.85 2.35 11.73
C LEU A 42 7.99 1.13 12.01
N TYR A 43 7.61 0.40 10.96
CA TYR A 43 6.99 -0.92 11.06
C TYR A 43 5.62 -0.91 11.75
N SER A 44 4.78 0.05 11.37
CA SER A 44 3.40 0.11 11.89
C SER A 44 2.46 -0.78 11.09
N VAL A 45 1.51 -1.41 11.78
CA VAL A 45 0.47 -2.23 11.17
C VAL A 45 -0.42 -1.32 10.33
N CYS A 46 -0.51 -1.65 9.04
CA CYS A 46 -1.32 -0.97 8.04
C CYS A 46 -2.44 -1.92 7.59
N LYS A 47 -3.68 -1.45 7.61
CA LYS A 47 -4.82 -2.16 7.03
C LYS A 47 -5.03 -1.66 5.61
N ILE A 48 -4.98 -2.56 4.63
CA ILE A 48 -5.25 -2.24 3.23
C ILE A 48 -6.61 -2.79 2.84
N SER A 49 -7.44 -1.97 2.20
CA SER A 49 -8.76 -2.37 1.73
C SER A 49 -9.24 -1.50 0.58
N LEU A 50 -10.16 -2.05 -0.22
CA LEU A 50 -10.93 -1.29 -1.21
C LEU A 50 -12.19 -0.72 -0.55
N ALA A 51 -12.36 0.60 -0.57
CA ALA A 51 -13.56 1.27 -0.08
C ALA A 51 -13.96 2.37 -1.06
N HIS A 52 -15.24 2.43 -1.44
CA HIS A 52 -15.77 3.48 -2.33
C HIS A 52 -14.99 3.65 -3.66
N GLY A 53 -14.43 2.57 -4.20
CA GLY A 53 -13.62 2.61 -5.43
C GLY A 53 -12.18 3.11 -5.23
N GLN A 54 -11.73 3.27 -3.99
CA GLN A 54 -10.38 3.71 -3.63
C GLN A 54 -9.66 2.63 -2.84
N ILE A 55 -8.38 2.41 -3.14
CA ILE A 55 -7.54 1.56 -2.31
C ILE A 55 -6.96 2.40 -1.19
N LEU A 56 -7.28 2.04 0.05
CA LEU A 56 -6.87 2.74 1.26
C LEU A 56 -5.91 1.87 2.07
N GLY A 57 -4.83 2.46 2.57
CA GLY A 57 -3.93 1.89 3.57
C GLY A 57 -3.89 2.77 4.81
N GLU A 58 -4.39 2.25 5.93
CA GLU A 58 -4.58 2.99 7.17
C GLU A 58 -3.73 2.44 8.31
N VAL A 59 -3.06 3.33 9.04
CA VAL A 59 -2.36 3.03 10.30
C VAL A 59 -3.02 3.84 11.40
N SER A 60 -3.62 3.16 12.39
CA SER A 60 -4.28 3.79 13.54
C SER A 60 -5.32 4.87 13.15
N GLY A 61 -6.04 4.67 12.04
CA GLY A 61 -7.03 5.62 11.52
C GLY A 61 -6.46 6.76 10.67
N THR A 62 -5.14 6.85 10.52
CA THR A 62 -4.48 7.80 9.60
C THR A 62 -4.23 7.11 8.26
N ARG A 63 -4.62 7.77 7.16
CA ARG A 63 -4.39 7.28 5.80
C ARG A 63 -2.96 7.56 5.35
N TYR A 64 -2.26 6.52 4.94
CA TYR A 64 -0.89 6.57 4.41
C TYR A 64 -0.79 6.14 2.96
N LEU A 65 -1.77 5.38 2.49
CA LEU A 65 -1.96 5.02 1.10
C LEU A 65 -3.40 5.37 0.74
N GLU A 66 -3.59 6.13 -0.32
CA GLU A 66 -4.89 6.43 -0.91
C GLU A 66 -4.66 6.52 -2.41
N VAL A 67 -5.25 5.60 -3.16
CA VAL A 67 -5.14 5.59 -4.62
C VAL A 67 -6.53 5.38 -5.21
N SER A 68 -6.94 6.35 -6.02
CA SER A 68 -8.23 6.42 -6.68
C SER A 68 -8.09 6.62 -8.19
N GLN A 69 -9.20 6.48 -8.92
CA GLN A 69 -9.22 6.78 -10.35
C GLN A 69 -8.93 8.27 -10.63
N ASP A 70 -9.34 9.17 -9.75
CA ASP A 70 -9.08 10.61 -9.89
C ASP A 70 -7.57 10.92 -9.80
N ASP A 71 -6.83 10.15 -8.99
CA ASP A 71 -5.35 10.24 -8.91
C ASP A 71 -4.70 9.77 -10.21
N VAL A 72 -5.26 8.74 -10.84
CA VAL A 72 -4.81 8.23 -12.15
C VAL A 72 -5.00 9.30 -13.21
N ASP A 73 -6.18 9.91 -13.26
CA ASP A 73 -6.52 10.93 -14.24
C ASP A 73 -5.64 12.17 -14.05
N THR A 74 -5.41 12.58 -12.79
CA THR A 74 -4.50 13.67 -12.44
C THR A 74 -3.05 13.37 -12.85
N TYR A 75 -2.56 12.17 -12.55
CA TYR A 75 -1.23 11.72 -12.92
C TYR A 75 -1.05 11.75 -14.44
N ASN A 76 -1.99 11.18 -15.19
CA ASN A 76 -1.97 11.13 -16.65
C ASN A 76 -2.11 12.50 -17.32
N ALA A 77 -2.82 13.43 -16.70
CA ALA A 77 -2.89 14.81 -17.17
C ALA A 77 -1.55 15.56 -16.99
N SER A 78 -0.80 15.23 -15.93
CA SER A 78 0.48 15.87 -15.58
C SER A 78 1.70 15.29 -16.30
N GLU A 79 1.73 13.97 -16.52
CA GLU A 79 2.87 13.23 -17.08
C GLU A 79 2.63 12.93 -18.57
N ARG A 80 3.36 13.60 -19.47
CA ARG A 80 3.17 13.47 -20.94
C ARG A 80 3.73 12.19 -21.56
N LYS A 81 4.28 11.27 -20.76
CA LYS A 81 5.14 10.18 -21.28
C LYS A 81 4.60 8.78 -21.08
N GLU A 82 3.85 8.51 -20.02
CA GLU A 82 3.24 7.20 -19.76
C GLU A 82 1.88 7.35 -19.12
N ASN A 83 0.88 6.64 -19.66
CA ASN A 83 -0.43 6.52 -19.02
C ASN A 83 -0.30 5.56 -17.83
N GLY A 84 -0.29 6.11 -16.63
CA GLY A 84 -0.47 5.36 -15.39
C GLY A 84 -1.85 4.72 -15.31
N THR A 85 -1.91 3.60 -14.60
CA THR A 85 -3.13 2.89 -14.21
C THR A 85 -3.27 2.92 -12.69
N LEU A 86 -4.46 2.60 -12.17
CA LEU A 86 -4.67 2.46 -10.74
C LEU A 86 -3.65 1.49 -10.11
N LYS A 87 -3.39 0.38 -10.79
CA LYS A 87 -2.42 -0.64 -10.37
C LYS A 87 -0.99 -0.10 -10.33
N SER A 88 -0.55 0.62 -11.37
CA SER A 88 0.83 1.16 -11.38
C SER A 88 1.04 2.24 -10.32
N LEU A 89 0.03 3.08 -10.06
CA LEU A 89 0.05 4.07 -8.99
C LEU A 89 0.08 3.42 -7.61
N PHE A 90 -0.76 2.41 -7.41
CA PHE A 90 -0.76 1.59 -6.19
C PHE A 90 0.61 0.95 -5.93
N ILE A 91 1.19 0.26 -6.92
CA ILE A 91 2.49 -0.41 -6.79
C ILE A 91 3.59 0.61 -6.45
N ARG A 92 3.62 1.75 -7.16
CA ARG A 92 4.57 2.83 -6.90
C ARG A 92 4.48 3.32 -5.46
N ASP A 93 3.26 3.53 -4.95
CA ASP A 93 3.06 4.07 -3.61
C ASP A 93 3.34 3.02 -2.53
N CYS A 94 3.04 1.73 -2.77
CA CYS A 94 3.47 0.63 -1.89
C CYS A 94 5.00 0.53 -1.79
N GLN A 95 5.71 0.62 -2.92
CA GLN A 95 7.17 0.64 -2.95
C GLN A 95 7.72 1.85 -2.18
N ARG A 96 7.10 3.01 -2.38
CA ARG A 96 7.46 4.26 -1.71
C ARG A 96 7.30 4.17 -0.19
N LEU A 97 6.26 3.50 0.28
CA LEU A 97 6.00 3.26 1.71
C LEU A 97 6.80 2.07 2.29
N MET A 98 7.64 1.42 1.47
CA MET A 98 8.32 0.17 1.82
C MET A 98 7.36 -0.84 2.45
N LEU A 99 6.18 -0.99 1.82
CA LEU A 99 5.09 -1.79 2.35
C LEU A 99 5.42 -3.27 2.23
N GLY A 100 5.30 -4.03 3.31
CA GLY A 100 5.36 -5.48 3.28
C GLY A 100 4.10 -6.09 3.86
N TRP A 101 3.55 -7.13 3.26
CA TRP A 101 2.28 -7.72 3.69
C TRP A 101 2.42 -9.19 4.11
N ILE A 102 1.52 -9.65 4.98
CA ILE A 102 1.49 -11.05 5.39
C ILE A 102 0.66 -11.81 4.35
N LYS A 103 1.32 -12.66 3.55
CA LYS A 103 0.63 -13.57 2.66
C LYS A 103 -0.12 -14.61 3.49
N PRO A 104 -1.46 -14.71 3.38
CA PRO A 104 -2.20 -15.74 4.08
C PRO A 104 -1.69 -17.11 3.60
N LYS A 105 -1.47 -18.02 4.55
CA LYS A 105 -1.13 -19.40 4.19
C LYS A 105 -2.29 -19.94 3.37
N LYS A 106 -2.03 -20.44 2.16
CA LYS A 106 -3.03 -21.23 1.44
C LYS A 106 -3.46 -22.36 2.37
N GLU A 107 -4.75 -22.42 2.71
CA GLU A 107 -5.30 -23.61 3.34
C GLU A 107 -5.02 -24.79 2.38
N ALA A 108 -4.38 -25.82 2.92
CA ALA A 108 -3.94 -26.99 2.18
C ALA A 108 -5.12 -27.94 1.91
#